data_AF-A0A8R2M467-F1
#
_entry.id   AF-A0A8R2M467-F1
#
_cell.length_a   1.000
_cell.length_b   1.000
_cell.length_c   1.000
_cell.angle_alpha   90.00
_cell.angle_beta   90.00
_cell.angle_gamma   90.00
#
_symmetry.space_group_name_H-M   'P 1'
#
loop_
_entity.id
_entity.type
_entity.pdbx_description
1 polymer ?
#
loop_
_entity_poly.entity_id
_entity_poly.type
_entity_poly.pdbx_seq_one_letter_code
_entity_poly.pdbx_strand_id
1 'polypeptide(L)'
;MDSCIGVEQDLDKAITKFTNLNEHTDEVLQDIINKVEELRREIAQQPPNTPLTPEQAQVVSELASTIKQNAFQLSTDHRELHATVSRVGKSIDRHFVADYAAVAPKAEMFCSDENRPIMEQAIAQHLYRQGLEDVGDTFVAEAEISGVERTCTFASVQRCATALAEGDPTPALQWAEQHMQELQHSPLPFTLHRMYALKLAREVGVGAAIEYARSTFPRHAARHERALQAAVCALAWCARPPAAAPPAPPPAYRRLLQPRALGAEAAELFVAEACAALRLAPLSALAGAARAGARVLPALHDIRSKMSHPHVIAAWAEDELPFEVDLGDEGGGYHSVFACPILRQQASDQNPPMRLLCGHVISRDALNKLATAAKLKCPYCPMEQSPAEARQIFFS
;
A
#
# COMPACT_ATOMS: atom_id res chain seq x y z
N MET A 1 11.49 -10.17 6.46
CA MET A 1 12.24 -9.51 5.37
C MET A 1 13.28 -10.44 4.78
N ASP A 2 14.06 -11.16 5.59
CA ASP A 2 15.12 -12.07 5.09
C ASP A 2 14.63 -13.16 4.12
N SER A 3 13.46 -13.76 4.37
CA SER A 3 12.85 -14.72 3.44
C SER A 3 12.55 -14.10 2.07
N CYS A 4 12.05 -12.86 2.04
CA CYS A 4 11.79 -12.14 0.78
C CYS A 4 13.09 -11.80 0.07
N ILE A 5 14.09 -11.28 0.79
CA ILE A 5 15.40 -10.95 0.25
C ILE A 5 16.09 -12.20 -0.34
N GLY A 6 15.97 -13.35 0.32
CA GLY A 6 16.51 -14.62 -0.16
C GLY A 6 15.90 -15.05 -1.51
N VAL A 7 14.59 -14.90 -1.67
CA VAL A 7 13.90 -15.20 -2.93
C VAL A 7 14.17 -14.14 -4.00
N GLU A 8 14.21 -12.86 -3.61
CA GLU A 8 14.48 -11.72 -4.50
C GLU A 8 15.81 -11.88 -5.22
N GLN A 9 16.88 -12.32 -4.52
CA GLN A 9 18.17 -12.56 -5.15
C GLN A 9 18.15 -13.61 -6.26
N ASP A 10 17.38 -14.69 -6.09
CA ASP A 10 17.25 -15.73 -7.12
C ASP A 10 16.30 -15.30 -8.24
N LEU A 11 15.27 -14.51 -7.91
CA LEU A 11 14.35 -13.90 -8.85
C LEU A 11 15.05 -12.89 -9.76
N ASP A 12 15.88 -12.00 -9.21
CA ASP A 12 16.65 -11.02 -9.97
C ASP A 12 17.62 -11.67 -10.95
N LYS A 13 18.28 -12.76 -10.52
CA LYS A 13 19.13 -13.58 -11.42
C LYS A 13 18.31 -14.20 -12.54
N ALA A 14 17.09 -14.65 -12.24
CA ALA A 14 16.18 -15.18 -13.25
C ALA A 14 15.80 -14.09 -14.25
N ILE A 15 15.27 -12.96 -13.77
CA ILE A 15 14.85 -11.82 -14.60
C ILE A 15 16.02 -11.37 -15.48
N THR A 16 17.20 -11.15 -14.90
CA THR A 16 18.40 -10.73 -15.66
C THR A 16 18.74 -11.74 -16.77
N LYS A 17 18.70 -13.06 -16.48
CA LYS A 17 18.97 -14.09 -17.49
C LYS A 17 17.90 -14.08 -18.60
N PHE A 18 16.64 -13.87 -18.26
CA PHE A 18 15.54 -13.76 -19.23
C PHE A 18 15.69 -12.51 -20.10
N THR A 19 15.96 -11.35 -19.51
CA THR A 19 16.15 -10.09 -20.23
C THR A 19 17.33 -10.20 -21.20
N ASN A 20 18.49 -10.66 -20.73
CA ASN A 20 19.67 -10.82 -21.57
C ASN A 20 19.43 -11.82 -22.72
N LEU A 21 18.72 -12.93 -22.45
CA LEU A 21 18.40 -13.90 -23.51
C LEU A 21 17.45 -13.29 -24.55
N ASN A 22 16.42 -12.56 -24.12
CA ASN A 22 15.49 -11.90 -25.04
C ASN A 22 16.22 -10.87 -25.90
N GLU A 23 17.01 -9.98 -25.30
CA GLU A 23 17.80 -8.97 -26.02
C GLU A 23 18.73 -9.63 -27.05
N HIS A 24 19.47 -10.66 -26.65
CA HIS A 24 20.35 -11.38 -27.55
C HIS A 24 19.59 -12.10 -28.68
N THR A 25 18.46 -12.72 -28.35
CA THR A 25 17.61 -13.44 -29.32
C THR A 25 17.04 -12.47 -30.35
N ASP A 26 16.55 -11.31 -29.91
CA ASP A 26 16.00 -10.29 -30.78
C ASP A 26 17.05 -9.75 -31.75
N GLU A 27 18.27 -9.45 -31.27
CA GLU A 27 19.40 -9.03 -32.10
C GLU A 27 19.76 -10.09 -33.15
N VAL A 28 19.93 -11.35 -32.72
CA VAL A 28 20.30 -12.46 -33.62
C VAL A 28 19.22 -12.71 -34.67
N LEU A 29 17.94 -12.71 -34.28
CA LEU A 29 16.83 -12.91 -35.20
C LEU A 29 16.74 -11.74 -36.20
N GLN A 30 16.92 -10.50 -35.73
CA GLN A 30 16.89 -9.33 -36.61
C GLN A 30 18.02 -9.37 -37.65
N ASP A 31 19.24 -9.77 -37.26
CA ASP A 31 20.37 -9.95 -38.17
C ASP A 31 20.12 -11.02 -39.23
N ILE A 32 19.52 -12.15 -38.84
CA ILE A 32 19.13 -13.21 -39.78
C ILE A 32 18.05 -12.69 -40.74
N ILE A 33 17.03 -12.01 -40.23
CA ILE A 33 15.94 -11.44 -41.05
C ILE A 33 16.52 -10.46 -42.08
N ASN A 34 17.42 -9.56 -41.67
CA ASN A 34 18.07 -8.60 -42.55
C ASN A 34 18.83 -9.30 -43.68
N LYS A 35 19.62 -10.35 -43.36
CA LYS A 35 20.36 -11.14 -44.36
C LYS A 35 19.43 -11.86 -45.34
N VAL A 36 18.35 -12.46 -44.84
CA VAL A 36 17.35 -13.14 -45.68
C VAL A 36 16.68 -12.16 -46.62
N GLU A 37 16.25 -10.99 -46.13
CA GLU A 37 15.58 -9.97 -46.94
C GLU A 37 16.52 -9.35 -47.99
N GLU A 38 17.80 -9.15 -47.64
CA GLU A 38 18.79 -8.66 -48.59
C GLU A 38 19.02 -9.65 -49.75
N LEU A 39 19.24 -10.93 -49.44
CA LEU A 39 19.36 -11.99 -50.44
C LEU A 39 18.09 -12.14 -51.28
N ARG A 40 16.91 -12.05 -50.65
CA ARG A 40 15.64 -12.09 -51.35
C ARG A 40 15.51 -10.94 -52.34
N ARG A 41 15.91 -9.72 -51.94
CA ARG A 41 15.90 -8.53 -52.78
C ARG A 41 16.87 -8.66 -53.96
N GLU A 42 18.07 -9.19 -53.75
CA GLU A 42 19.05 -9.42 -54.80
C GLU A 42 18.56 -10.45 -55.82
N ILE A 43 18.02 -11.57 -55.37
CA ILE A 43 17.48 -12.63 -56.24
C ILE A 43 16.27 -12.11 -57.03
N ALA A 44 15.41 -11.29 -56.41
CA ALA A 44 14.21 -10.73 -57.04
C ALA A 44 14.52 -9.70 -58.16
N GLN A 45 15.75 -9.16 -58.23
CA GLN A 45 16.16 -8.28 -59.33
C GLN A 45 16.42 -9.06 -60.63
N GLN A 46 16.54 -10.39 -60.57
CA GLN A 46 16.75 -11.23 -61.74
C GLN A 46 15.41 -11.61 -62.40
N PRO A 47 15.40 -11.86 -63.72
CA PRO A 47 14.19 -12.34 -64.41
C PRO A 47 13.64 -13.62 -63.77
N PRO A 48 12.31 -13.85 -63.82
CA PRO A 48 11.72 -15.07 -63.29
C PRO A 48 12.30 -16.32 -63.99
N ASN A 49 12.50 -17.40 -63.22
CA ASN A 49 13.12 -18.66 -63.64
C ASN A 49 14.61 -18.58 -64.03
N THR A 50 15.31 -17.51 -63.67
CA THR A 50 16.78 -17.47 -63.77
C THR A 50 17.38 -18.42 -62.74
N PRO A 51 18.24 -19.39 -63.12
CA PRO A 51 18.92 -20.26 -62.17
C PRO A 51 19.91 -19.44 -61.33
N LEU A 52 20.03 -19.76 -60.04
CA LEU A 52 21.02 -19.14 -59.15
C LEU A 52 22.44 -19.38 -59.69
N THR A 53 23.29 -18.36 -59.61
CA THR A 53 24.72 -18.56 -59.87
C THR A 53 25.33 -19.47 -58.81
N PRO A 54 26.46 -20.14 -59.09
CA PRO A 54 27.15 -20.96 -58.10
C PRO A 54 27.48 -20.20 -56.80
N GLU A 55 27.83 -18.92 -56.93
CA GLU A 55 28.10 -18.02 -55.80
C GLU A 55 26.84 -17.73 -54.98
N GLN A 56 25.72 -17.42 -55.64
CA GLN A 56 24.43 -17.20 -54.96
C GLN A 56 23.94 -18.47 -54.26
N ALA A 57 24.07 -19.63 -54.90
CA ALA A 57 23.72 -20.92 -54.31
C ALA A 57 24.58 -21.24 -53.08
N GLN A 58 25.87 -20.89 -53.10
CA GLN A 58 26.75 -21.02 -51.94
C GLN A 58 26.32 -20.11 -50.78
N VAL A 59 26.05 -18.82 -51.05
CA VAL A 59 25.62 -17.87 -50.02
C VAL A 59 24.28 -18.29 -49.39
N VAL A 60 23.32 -18.77 -50.19
CA VAL A 60 22.04 -19.31 -49.68
C VAL A 60 22.27 -20.55 -48.80
N SER A 61 23.16 -21.45 -49.20
CA SER A 61 23.51 -22.64 -48.43
C SER A 61 24.17 -22.29 -47.09
N GLU A 62 25.10 -21.33 -47.09
CA GLU A 62 25.74 -20.82 -45.88
C GLU A 62 24.73 -20.16 -44.94
N LEU A 63 23.83 -19.31 -45.46
CA LEU A 63 22.77 -18.68 -44.68
C LEU A 63 21.82 -19.72 -44.06
N ALA A 64 21.43 -20.74 -44.83
CA ALA A 64 20.59 -21.83 -44.32
C ALA A 64 21.28 -22.60 -43.17
N SER A 65 22.59 -22.81 -43.27
CA SER A 65 23.40 -23.40 -42.20
C SER A 65 23.43 -22.51 -40.95
N THR A 66 23.65 -21.20 -41.12
CA THR A 66 23.63 -20.23 -40.02
C THR A 66 22.27 -20.18 -39.32
N ILE A 67 21.17 -20.17 -40.08
CA ILE A 67 19.81 -20.20 -39.52
C ILE A 67 19.62 -21.46 -38.66
N LYS A 68 20.03 -22.63 -39.17
CA LYS A 68 19.89 -23.90 -38.46
C LYS A 68 20.71 -23.92 -37.16
N GLN A 69 21.94 -23.40 -37.21
CA GLN A 69 22.82 -23.31 -36.04
C GLN A 69 22.24 -22.37 -34.97
N ASN A 70 21.78 -21.18 -35.37
CA ASN A 70 21.22 -20.20 -34.45
C ASN A 70 19.90 -20.69 -33.85
N ALA A 71 19.02 -21.31 -34.63
CA ALA A 71 17.79 -21.92 -34.10
C ALA A 71 18.07 -23.03 -33.07
N PHE A 72 19.11 -23.85 -33.31
CA PHE A 72 19.54 -24.86 -32.34
C PHE A 72 20.09 -24.23 -31.05
N GLN A 73 20.92 -23.20 -31.16
CA GLN A 73 21.47 -22.49 -30.01
C GLN A 73 20.36 -21.82 -29.19
N LEU A 74 19.45 -21.09 -29.84
CA LEU A 74 18.29 -20.45 -29.20
C LEU A 74 17.42 -21.48 -28.47
N SER A 75 17.16 -22.64 -29.08
CA SER A 75 16.41 -23.71 -28.42
C SER A 75 17.14 -24.28 -27.19
N THR A 76 18.47 -24.33 -27.24
CA THR A 76 19.31 -24.82 -26.13
C THR A 76 19.28 -23.83 -24.98
N ASP A 77 19.52 -22.55 -25.27
CA ASP A 77 19.54 -21.48 -24.27
C ASP A 77 18.17 -21.32 -23.60
N HIS A 78 17.08 -21.42 -24.38
CA HIS A 78 15.72 -21.42 -23.84
C HIS A 78 15.49 -22.58 -22.86
N ARG A 79 15.99 -23.79 -23.16
CA ARG A 79 15.86 -24.95 -22.27
C ARG A 79 16.61 -24.74 -20.95
N GLU A 80 17.73 -24.03 -20.96
CA GLU A 80 18.49 -23.74 -19.76
C GLU A 80 17.77 -22.78 -18.78
N LEU A 81 16.78 -22.01 -19.24
CA LEU A 81 15.97 -21.15 -18.39
C LEU A 81 15.19 -21.94 -17.34
N HIS A 82 14.77 -23.18 -17.65
CA HIS A 82 14.02 -24.03 -16.74
C HIS A 82 14.75 -24.27 -15.42
N ALA A 83 16.08 -24.46 -15.46
CA ALA A 83 16.89 -24.66 -14.26
C ALA A 83 16.89 -23.40 -13.36
N THR A 84 16.92 -22.22 -13.97
CA THR A 84 16.87 -20.94 -13.26
C THR A 84 15.49 -20.72 -12.62
N VAL A 85 14.41 -20.96 -13.34
CA VAL A 85 13.04 -20.87 -12.80
C VAL A 85 12.81 -21.88 -11.68
N SER A 86 13.27 -23.13 -11.86
CA SER A 86 13.17 -24.17 -10.83
C SER A 86 13.93 -23.79 -9.55
N ARG A 87 15.05 -23.06 -9.66
CA ARG A 87 15.78 -22.54 -8.50
C ARG A 87 14.95 -21.53 -7.71
N VAL A 88 14.24 -20.62 -8.38
CA VAL A 88 13.33 -19.68 -7.72
C VAL A 88 12.25 -20.43 -6.94
N GLY A 89 11.62 -21.45 -7.56
CA GLY A 89 10.64 -22.30 -6.87
C GLY A 89 11.19 -22.95 -5.61
N LYS A 90 12.36 -23.58 -5.69
CA LYS A 90 13.04 -24.18 -4.53
C LYS A 90 13.42 -23.13 -3.46
N SER A 91 13.75 -21.92 -3.88
CA SER A 91 14.06 -20.81 -2.97
C SER A 91 12.81 -20.39 -2.21
N ILE A 92 11.66 -20.30 -2.88
CA ILE A 92 10.36 -20.05 -2.24
C ILE A 92 10.07 -21.14 -1.19
N ASP A 93 10.14 -22.41 -1.59
CA ASP A 93 9.87 -23.55 -0.69
C ASP A 93 10.78 -23.53 0.55
N ARG A 94 12.04 -23.09 0.39
CA ARG A 94 13.01 -23.02 1.48
C ARG A 94 12.78 -21.85 2.43
N HIS A 95 12.31 -20.71 1.94
CA HIS A 95 12.19 -19.48 2.73
C HIS A 95 10.79 -19.28 3.35
N PHE A 96 9.77 -19.96 2.83
CA PHE A 96 8.37 -19.86 3.27
C PHE A 96 7.87 -21.19 3.85
N VAL A 97 8.61 -21.74 4.82
CA VAL A 97 8.35 -23.06 5.46
C VAL A 97 7.36 -22.97 6.64
N ALA A 98 7.10 -21.77 7.16
CA ALA A 98 6.33 -21.61 8.39
C ALA A 98 4.85 -21.96 8.19
N ASP A 99 4.41 -23.06 8.82
CA ASP A 99 3.01 -23.44 8.93
C ASP A 99 2.35 -22.72 10.12
N TYR A 100 1.51 -21.74 9.81
CA TYR A 100 0.73 -20.98 10.77
C TYR A 100 -0.62 -21.62 11.11
N ALA A 101 -1.05 -22.69 10.42
CA ALA A 101 -2.37 -23.29 10.62
C ALA A 101 -2.59 -23.78 12.07
N ALA A 102 -1.51 -24.17 12.75
CA ALA A 102 -1.57 -24.62 14.14
C ALA A 102 -1.74 -23.49 15.17
N VAL A 103 -1.54 -22.23 14.78
CA VAL A 103 -1.64 -21.05 15.67
C VAL A 103 -2.65 -20.01 15.19
N ALA A 104 -3.11 -20.11 13.94
CA ALA A 104 -4.15 -19.27 13.40
C ALA A 104 -5.52 -19.72 13.94
N PRO A 105 -6.45 -18.77 14.15
CA PRO A 105 -7.85 -19.10 14.39
C PRO A 105 -8.40 -19.96 13.24
N LYS A 106 -9.26 -20.92 13.56
CA LYS A 106 -9.85 -21.75 12.52
C LYS A 106 -10.80 -20.91 11.66
N ALA A 107 -10.85 -21.20 10.36
CA ALA A 107 -11.64 -20.43 9.41
C ALA A 107 -13.14 -20.38 9.79
N GLU A 108 -13.66 -21.45 10.41
CA GLU A 108 -15.06 -21.53 10.82
C GLU A 108 -15.43 -20.47 11.86
N MET A 109 -14.46 -19.98 12.65
CA MET A 109 -14.70 -18.93 13.64
C MET A 109 -15.09 -17.60 13.00
N PHE A 110 -14.63 -17.33 11.78
CA PHE A 110 -14.99 -16.11 11.02
C PHE A 110 -16.34 -16.24 10.31
N CYS A 111 -16.86 -17.46 10.16
CA CYS A 111 -18.08 -17.76 9.42
C CYS A 111 -19.29 -18.04 10.32
N SER A 112 -19.21 -17.72 11.62
CA SER A 112 -20.36 -17.83 12.53
C SER A 112 -21.43 -16.78 12.20
N ASP A 113 -22.67 -17.01 12.63
CA ASP A 113 -23.78 -16.07 12.45
C ASP A 113 -23.48 -14.68 13.05
N GLU A 114 -22.62 -14.62 14.07
CA GLU A 114 -22.17 -13.39 14.72
C GLU A 114 -21.02 -12.72 13.98
N ASN A 115 -19.97 -13.48 13.58
CA ASN A 115 -18.75 -12.90 13.02
C ASN A 115 -18.82 -12.64 11.52
N ARG A 116 -19.61 -13.44 10.78
CA ARG A 116 -19.74 -13.29 9.32
C ARG A 116 -20.22 -11.88 8.92
N PRO A 117 -21.30 -11.32 9.50
CA PRO A 117 -21.75 -9.97 9.15
C PRO A 117 -20.69 -8.89 9.45
N ILE A 118 -19.94 -9.03 10.55
CA ILE A 118 -18.87 -8.10 10.94
C ILE A 118 -17.73 -8.14 9.91
N MET A 119 -17.31 -9.34 9.52
CA MET A 119 -16.26 -9.55 8.52
C MET A 119 -16.68 -9.00 7.15
N GLU A 120 -17.89 -9.31 6.71
CA GLU A 120 -18.45 -8.85 5.44
C GLU A 120 -18.54 -7.32 5.40
N GLN A 121 -18.99 -6.68 6.49
CA GLN A 121 -19.00 -5.22 6.59
C GLN A 121 -17.59 -4.63 6.55
N ALA A 122 -16.62 -5.23 7.24
CA ALA A 122 -15.23 -4.78 7.25
C ALA A 122 -14.57 -4.91 5.86
N ILE A 123 -14.88 -5.97 5.11
CA ILE A 123 -14.43 -6.17 3.72
C ILE A 123 -15.05 -5.10 2.82
N ALA A 124 -16.36 -4.92 2.86
CA ALA A 124 -17.05 -3.94 2.02
C ALA A 124 -16.54 -2.50 2.27
N GLN A 125 -16.40 -2.12 3.55
CA GLN A 125 -15.81 -0.83 3.92
C GLN A 125 -14.36 -0.69 3.44
N HIS A 126 -13.56 -1.76 3.52
CA HIS A 126 -12.20 -1.74 3.00
C HIS A 126 -12.16 -1.51 1.49
N LEU A 127 -12.99 -2.21 0.71
CA LEU A 127 -13.08 -2.05 -0.74
C LEU A 127 -13.42 -0.61 -1.14
N TYR A 128 -14.44 -0.01 -0.51
CA TYR A 128 -14.80 1.38 -0.75
C TYR A 128 -13.68 2.35 -0.37
N ARG A 129 -12.96 2.07 0.73
CA ARG A 129 -11.80 2.88 1.15
C ARG A 129 -10.63 2.80 0.17
N GLN A 130 -10.46 1.67 -0.52
CA GLN A 130 -9.46 1.50 -1.58
C GLN A 130 -9.90 2.11 -2.92
N GLY A 131 -11.13 2.62 -3.02
CA GLY A 131 -11.71 3.15 -4.26
C GLY A 131 -12.21 2.08 -5.24
N LEU A 132 -12.31 0.82 -4.79
CA LEU A 132 -12.84 -0.31 -5.56
C LEU A 132 -14.38 -0.33 -5.46
N GLU A 133 -15.02 0.73 -5.92
CA GLU A 133 -16.47 0.93 -5.74
C GLU A 133 -17.30 -0.14 -6.44
N ASP A 134 -16.92 -0.50 -7.66
CA ASP A 134 -17.59 -1.52 -8.48
C ASP A 134 -17.50 -2.92 -7.86
N VAL A 135 -16.31 -3.28 -7.36
CA VAL A 135 -16.08 -4.53 -6.63
C VAL A 135 -16.86 -4.53 -5.32
N GLY A 136 -16.85 -3.41 -4.59
CA GLY A 136 -17.62 -3.24 -3.36
C GLY A 136 -19.12 -3.37 -3.58
N ASP A 137 -19.67 -2.72 -4.60
CA ASP A 137 -21.09 -2.76 -4.93
C ASP A 137 -21.52 -4.18 -5.35
N THR A 138 -20.68 -4.88 -6.12
CA THR A 138 -20.90 -6.29 -6.49
C THR A 138 -20.90 -7.19 -5.26
N PHE A 139 -19.89 -7.06 -4.39
CA PHE A 139 -19.77 -7.84 -3.17
C PHE A 139 -20.95 -7.63 -2.21
N VAL A 140 -21.35 -6.37 -1.98
CA VAL A 140 -22.49 -6.02 -1.12
C VAL A 140 -23.80 -6.61 -1.66
N ALA A 141 -23.99 -6.58 -2.99
CA ALA A 141 -25.17 -7.16 -3.62
C ALA A 141 -25.21 -8.69 -3.52
N GLU A 142 -24.09 -9.36 -3.80
CA GLU A 142 -24.00 -10.82 -3.76
C GLU A 142 -24.07 -11.40 -2.35
N ALA A 143 -23.47 -10.72 -1.37
CA ALA A 143 -23.48 -11.16 0.03
C ALA A 143 -24.69 -10.63 0.84
N GLU A 144 -25.59 -9.87 0.22
CA GLU A 144 -26.80 -9.27 0.82
C GLU A 144 -26.50 -8.43 2.08
N ILE A 145 -25.39 -7.67 2.05
CA ILE A 145 -24.92 -6.91 3.21
C ILE A 145 -25.75 -5.63 3.38
N SER A 146 -26.27 -5.41 4.59
CA SER A 146 -27.03 -4.20 4.93
C SER A 146 -26.20 -3.20 5.74
N GLY A 147 -26.51 -1.91 5.61
CA GLY A 147 -25.92 -0.86 6.47
C GLY A 147 -24.45 -0.53 6.18
N VAL A 148 -23.92 -0.88 5.00
CA VAL A 148 -22.59 -0.44 4.58
C VAL A 148 -22.67 0.98 4.05
N GLU A 149 -22.04 1.92 4.75
CA GLU A 149 -21.87 3.27 4.21
C GLU A 149 -20.87 3.24 3.05
N ARG A 150 -21.38 3.48 1.84
CA ARG A 150 -20.60 3.87 0.66
C ARG A 150 -20.07 5.29 0.89
N THR A 151 -19.13 5.44 1.82
CA THR A 151 -18.70 6.75 2.34
C THR A 151 -18.02 7.54 1.23
N CYS A 152 -18.75 8.52 0.67
CA CYS A 152 -18.23 9.44 -0.36
C CYS A 152 -16.94 10.17 0.07
N THR A 153 -16.74 10.30 1.38
CA THR A 153 -15.56 10.90 2.00
C THR A 153 -14.27 10.16 1.63
N PHE A 154 -14.22 8.83 1.76
CA PHE A 154 -13.01 8.07 1.41
C PHE A 154 -12.77 8.00 -0.08
N ALA A 155 -13.83 7.96 -0.90
CA ALA A 155 -13.68 8.08 -2.34
C ALA A 155 -12.98 9.40 -2.74
N SER A 156 -13.29 10.50 -2.04
CA SER A 156 -12.60 11.79 -2.27
C SER A 156 -11.12 11.77 -1.86
N VAL A 157 -10.80 11.13 -0.73
CA VAL A 157 -9.43 10.98 -0.23
C VAL A 157 -8.63 10.09 -1.18
N GLN A 158 -9.20 8.98 -1.61
CA GLN A 158 -8.55 8.04 -2.51
C GLN A 158 -8.30 8.64 -3.88
N ARG A 159 -9.24 9.38 -4.47
CA ARG A 159 -9.00 10.11 -5.74
C ARG A 159 -7.80 11.05 -5.65
N CYS A 160 -7.65 11.75 -4.53
CA CYS A 160 -6.49 12.62 -4.32
C CYS A 160 -5.19 11.81 -4.17
N ALA A 161 -5.22 10.72 -3.40
CA ALA A 161 -4.07 9.83 -3.20
C ALA A 161 -3.62 9.16 -4.52
N THR A 162 -4.54 8.67 -5.35
CA THR A 162 -4.24 8.10 -6.67
C THR A 162 -3.65 9.14 -7.61
N ALA A 163 -4.22 10.35 -7.67
CA ALA A 163 -3.67 11.43 -8.49
C ALA A 163 -2.25 11.81 -8.03
N LEU A 164 -2.02 11.87 -6.72
CA LEU A 164 -0.69 12.10 -6.15
C LEU A 164 0.29 10.99 -6.57
N ALA A 165 -0.07 9.71 -6.46
CA ALA A 165 0.77 8.60 -6.87
C ALA A 165 1.17 8.67 -8.37
N GLU A 166 0.28 9.17 -9.23
CA GLU A 166 0.56 9.43 -10.66
C GLU A 166 1.35 10.73 -10.94
N GLY A 167 1.71 11.48 -9.89
CA GLY A 167 2.51 12.69 -10.02
C GLY A 167 1.69 13.99 -10.15
N ASP A 168 0.37 13.94 -9.94
CA ASP A 168 -0.51 15.09 -10.00
C ASP A 168 -1.04 15.53 -8.62
N PRO A 169 -0.49 16.61 -8.03
CA PRO A 169 -0.94 17.12 -6.74
C PRO A 169 -2.18 18.01 -6.82
N THR A 170 -2.72 18.28 -8.02
CA THR A 170 -3.80 19.28 -8.20
C THR A 170 -5.06 18.96 -7.40
N PRO A 171 -5.60 17.72 -7.40
CA PRO A 171 -6.80 17.41 -6.63
C PRO A 171 -6.57 17.54 -5.11
N ALA A 172 -5.40 17.09 -4.64
CA ALA A 172 -5.01 17.19 -3.24
C ALA A 172 -4.80 18.63 -2.78
N LEU A 173 -4.30 19.52 -3.65
CA LEU A 173 -4.19 20.96 -3.38
C LEU A 173 -5.56 21.60 -3.18
N GLN A 174 -6.51 21.31 -4.07
CA GLN A 174 -7.89 21.81 -3.94
C GLN A 174 -8.55 21.30 -2.67
N TRP A 175 -8.30 20.05 -2.31
CA TRP A 175 -8.76 19.49 -1.05
C TRP A 175 -8.14 20.21 0.16
N ALA A 176 -6.83 20.47 0.14
CA ALA A 176 -6.12 21.15 1.23
C ALA A 176 -6.57 22.61 1.42
N GLU A 177 -6.97 23.30 0.35
CA GLU A 177 -7.55 24.65 0.42
C GLU A 177 -8.89 24.68 1.16
N GLN A 178 -9.66 23.60 1.09
CA GLN A 178 -10.94 23.49 1.82
C GLN A 178 -10.75 23.14 3.30
N HIS A 179 -9.59 22.58 3.68
CA HIS A 179 -9.28 22.11 5.03
C HIS A 179 -8.09 22.87 5.65
N MET A 180 -7.91 24.14 5.28
CA MET A 180 -6.74 24.94 5.71
C MET A 180 -6.65 25.11 7.22
N GLN A 181 -7.78 25.13 7.94
CA GLN A 181 -7.79 25.30 9.39
C GLN A 181 -7.28 24.06 10.09
N GLU A 182 -7.73 22.88 9.65
CA GLU A 182 -7.29 21.58 10.16
C GLU A 182 -5.80 21.33 9.84
N LEU A 183 -5.32 21.83 8.70
CA LEU A 183 -3.96 21.62 8.22
C LEU A 183 -2.95 22.68 8.68
N GLN A 184 -3.30 23.58 9.60
CA GLN A 184 -2.41 24.68 10.01
C GLN A 184 -1.03 24.19 10.51
N HIS A 185 -1.02 23.04 11.18
CA HIS A 185 0.20 22.41 11.69
C HIS A 185 0.63 21.18 10.89
N SER A 186 0.05 20.96 9.72
CA SER A 186 0.41 19.87 8.82
C SER A 186 1.62 20.22 7.95
N PRO A 187 2.52 19.27 7.65
CA PRO A 187 3.52 19.42 6.59
C PRO A 187 2.92 19.26 5.18
N LEU A 188 1.68 18.73 5.06
CA LEU A 188 1.04 18.40 3.79
C LEU A 188 0.95 19.59 2.81
N PRO A 189 0.50 20.79 3.21
CA PRO A 189 0.38 21.91 2.27
C PRO A 189 1.70 22.23 1.56
N PHE A 190 2.81 22.25 2.29
CA PHE A 190 4.13 22.49 1.69
C PHE A 190 4.55 21.35 0.76
N THR A 191 4.33 20.09 1.16
CA THR A 191 4.61 18.92 0.31
C THR A 191 3.89 19.00 -1.03
N LEU A 192 2.60 19.37 -1.02
CA LEU A 192 1.79 19.52 -2.23
C LEU A 192 2.28 20.67 -3.12
N HIS A 193 2.54 21.84 -2.54
CA HIS A 193 3.06 22.99 -3.30
C HIS A 193 4.45 22.73 -3.87
N ARG A 194 5.32 22.03 -3.14
CA ARG A 194 6.63 21.58 -3.63
C ARG A 194 6.48 20.70 -4.87
N MET A 195 5.58 19.71 -4.80
CA MET A 195 5.31 18.80 -5.89
C MET A 195 4.73 19.52 -7.11
N TYR A 196 3.82 20.47 -6.90
CA TYR A 196 3.22 21.27 -7.98
C TYR A 196 4.24 22.20 -8.65
N ALA A 197 5.13 22.84 -7.90
CA ALA A 197 6.22 23.64 -8.47
C ALA A 197 7.13 22.79 -9.39
N LEU A 198 7.47 21.57 -8.96
CA LEU A 198 8.23 20.63 -9.79
C LEU A 198 7.45 20.16 -11.02
N LYS A 199 6.12 19.98 -10.92
CA LYS A 199 5.25 19.69 -12.06
C LYS A 199 5.26 20.84 -13.07
N LEU A 200 5.03 22.08 -12.62
CA LEU A 200 5.10 23.28 -13.46
C LEU A 200 6.45 23.40 -14.17
N ALA A 201 7.56 23.11 -13.48
CA ALA A 201 8.89 23.19 -14.06
C ALA A 201 9.07 22.24 -15.25
N ARG A 202 8.47 21.05 -15.18
CA ARG A 202 8.53 20.01 -16.23
C ARG A 202 7.59 20.30 -17.40
N GLU A 203 6.38 20.79 -17.11
CA GLU A 203 5.31 20.92 -18.10
C GLU A 203 5.29 22.29 -18.79
N VAL A 204 5.52 23.36 -18.02
CA VAL A 204 5.43 24.76 -18.49
C VAL A 204 6.81 25.39 -18.61
N GLY A 205 7.67 25.10 -17.64
CA GLY A 205 9.05 25.57 -17.59
C GLY A 205 9.45 26.15 -16.24
N VAL A 206 10.77 26.23 -16.03
CA VAL A 206 11.35 26.66 -14.75
C VAL A 206 10.92 28.09 -14.35
N GLY A 207 10.70 28.98 -15.31
CA GLY A 207 10.23 30.34 -15.03
C GLY A 207 8.89 30.36 -14.29
N ALA A 208 7.91 29.59 -14.78
CA ALA A 208 6.59 29.47 -14.15
C ALA A 208 6.67 28.83 -12.75
N ALA A 209 7.55 27.84 -12.58
CA ALA A 209 7.79 27.22 -11.28
C ALA A 209 8.40 28.20 -10.27
N ILE A 210 9.33 29.07 -10.69
CA ILE A 210 9.93 30.10 -9.84
C ILE A 210 8.88 31.14 -9.43
N GLU A 211 8.02 31.56 -10.36
CA GLU A 211 6.93 32.49 -10.08
C GLU A 211 5.96 31.91 -9.04
N TYR A 212 5.55 30.65 -9.23
CA TYR A 212 4.72 29.93 -8.28
C TYR A 212 5.37 29.74 -6.90
N ALA A 213 6.67 29.40 -6.88
CA ALA A 213 7.42 29.25 -5.64
C ALA A 213 7.51 30.59 -4.88
N ARG A 214 7.72 31.70 -5.58
CA ARG A 214 7.77 33.04 -4.96
C ARG A 214 6.44 33.44 -4.31
N SER A 215 5.30 33.08 -4.90
CA SER A 215 3.99 33.39 -4.31
C SER A 215 3.64 32.49 -3.12
N THR A 216 4.15 31.25 -3.12
CA THR A 216 3.57 30.18 -2.29
C THR A 216 4.50 29.67 -1.19
N PHE A 217 5.81 29.65 -1.41
CA PHE A 217 6.76 29.09 -0.45
C PHE A 217 7.06 29.99 0.77
N PRO A 218 7.00 31.33 0.72
CA PRO A 218 7.34 32.17 1.87
C PRO A 218 6.57 31.84 3.15
N ARG A 219 5.28 31.48 3.04
CA ARG A 219 4.44 31.05 4.18
C ARG A 219 4.90 29.75 4.85
N HIS A 220 5.72 28.95 4.17
CA HIS A 220 6.23 27.67 4.67
C HIS A 220 7.71 27.73 5.07
N ALA A 221 8.41 28.83 4.78
CA ALA A 221 9.86 28.94 4.90
C ALA A 221 10.36 28.69 6.34
N ALA A 222 9.68 29.27 7.35
CA ALA A 222 10.08 29.14 8.75
C ALA A 222 10.13 27.68 9.26
N ARG A 223 9.30 26.80 8.68
CA ARG A 223 9.21 25.38 9.09
C ARG A 223 9.95 24.43 8.14
N HIS A 224 10.13 24.81 6.87
CA HIS A 224 10.60 23.92 5.82
C HIS A 224 11.81 24.46 5.04
N GLU A 225 12.60 25.36 5.62
CA GLU A 225 13.72 26.06 4.95
C GLU A 225 14.62 25.14 4.12
N ARG A 226 15.12 24.04 4.70
CA ARG A 226 16.00 23.08 3.99
C ARG A 226 15.30 22.40 2.82
N ALA A 227 14.04 21.98 3.02
CA ALA A 227 13.26 21.30 1.98
C ALA A 227 12.84 22.27 0.86
N LEU A 228 12.60 23.53 1.19
CA LEU A 228 12.36 24.63 0.27
C LEU A 228 13.61 24.88 -0.59
N GLN A 229 14.77 25.05 0.05
CA GLN A 229 16.04 25.23 -0.65
C GLN A 229 16.29 24.06 -1.61
N ALA A 230 16.10 22.81 -1.16
CA ALA A 230 16.25 21.63 -2.00
C ALA A 230 15.29 21.64 -3.19
N ALA A 231 14.02 22.02 -2.99
CA ALA A 231 13.03 22.11 -4.06
C ALA A 231 13.41 23.16 -5.11
N VAL A 232 13.84 24.35 -4.69
CA VAL A 232 14.27 25.42 -5.60
C VAL A 232 15.55 25.04 -6.34
N CYS A 233 16.53 24.44 -5.67
CA CYS A 233 17.74 23.94 -6.32
C CYS A 233 17.44 22.84 -7.34
N ALA A 234 16.51 21.92 -7.03
CA ALA A 234 16.14 20.83 -7.92
C ALA A 234 15.57 21.32 -9.27
N LEU A 235 14.99 22.53 -9.33
CA LEU A 235 14.47 23.11 -10.57
C LEU A 235 15.53 23.22 -11.69
N ALA A 236 16.82 23.33 -11.33
CA ALA A 236 17.91 23.38 -12.30
C ALA A 236 17.99 22.10 -13.17
N TRP A 237 17.51 20.96 -12.67
CA TRP A 237 17.45 19.69 -13.39
C TRP A 237 16.07 19.40 -14.01
N CYS A 238 15.09 20.30 -13.85
CA CYS A 238 13.83 20.25 -14.58
C CYS A 238 13.91 21.00 -15.93
N ALA A 239 14.90 21.87 -16.10
CA ALA A 239 15.14 22.55 -17.37
C ALA A 239 15.53 21.53 -18.45
N ARG A 240 14.85 21.57 -19.61
CA ARG A 240 15.29 20.85 -20.81
C ARG A 240 16.51 21.59 -21.39
N PRO A 241 17.72 21.00 -21.40
CA PRO A 241 18.81 21.58 -22.16
C PRO A 241 18.54 21.42 -23.66
N PRO A 242 18.81 22.45 -24.48
CA PRO A 242 18.91 22.26 -25.92
C PRO A 242 20.22 21.50 -26.22
N ALA A 243 20.11 20.32 -26.81
CA ALA A 243 21.17 19.55 -27.47
C ALA A 243 22.18 18.70 -26.65
N ALA A 244 22.20 18.71 -25.31
CA ALA A 244 23.06 17.80 -24.54
C ALA A 244 22.32 17.19 -23.33
N ALA A 245 22.52 15.90 -23.05
CA ALA A 245 21.95 15.26 -21.86
C ALA A 245 22.42 16.02 -20.61
N PRO A 246 21.51 16.46 -19.72
CA PRO A 246 21.90 17.20 -18.52
C PRO A 246 22.81 16.32 -17.63
N PRO A 247 23.74 16.92 -16.87
CA PRO A 247 24.53 16.17 -15.89
C PRO A 247 23.60 15.49 -14.90
N ALA A 248 23.92 14.23 -14.55
CA ALA A 248 23.11 13.46 -13.63
C ALA A 248 22.87 14.24 -12.32
N PRO A 249 21.62 14.29 -11.81
CA PRO A 249 21.34 15.04 -10.61
C PRO A 249 22.09 14.45 -9.41
N PRO A 250 22.61 15.31 -8.51
CA PRO A 250 23.14 14.89 -7.22
C PRO A 250 22.17 13.94 -6.50
N PRO A 251 22.68 12.92 -5.78
CA PRO A 251 21.84 11.95 -5.08
C PRO A 251 20.76 12.58 -4.19
N ALA A 252 21.07 13.73 -3.57
CA ALA A 252 20.16 14.49 -2.72
C ALA A 252 18.89 15.00 -3.42
N TYR A 253 18.89 15.14 -4.75
CA TYR A 253 17.74 15.65 -5.52
C TYR A 253 17.02 14.57 -6.33
N ARG A 254 17.60 13.36 -6.45
CA ARG A 254 17.04 12.28 -7.29
C ARG A 254 15.58 11.97 -6.95
N ARG A 255 15.25 11.88 -5.65
CA ARG A 255 13.88 11.61 -5.19
C ARG A 255 12.90 12.71 -5.59
N LEU A 256 13.30 13.99 -5.49
CA LEU A 256 12.46 15.14 -5.88
C LEU A 256 12.15 15.15 -7.39
N LEU A 257 13.07 14.60 -8.19
CA LEU A 257 12.96 14.59 -9.65
C LEU A 257 12.22 13.35 -10.18
N GLN A 258 11.80 12.42 -9.32
CA GLN A 258 11.01 11.24 -9.68
C GLN A 258 9.53 11.49 -9.34
N PRO A 259 8.67 11.88 -10.31
CA PRO A 259 7.30 12.33 -10.02
C PRO A 259 6.47 11.28 -9.28
N ARG A 260 6.56 10.01 -9.70
CA ARG A 260 5.81 8.89 -9.09
C ARG A 260 6.31 8.53 -7.70
N ALA A 261 7.62 8.52 -7.47
CA ALA A 261 8.18 8.22 -6.16
C ALA A 261 7.84 9.32 -5.15
N LEU A 262 8.05 10.59 -5.54
CA LEU A 262 7.64 11.74 -4.74
C LEU A 262 6.13 11.77 -4.50
N GLY A 263 5.35 11.38 -5.51
CA GLY A 263 3.91 11.28 -5.48
C GLY A 263 3.39 10.21 -4.52
N ALA A 264 4.01 9.04 -4.49
CA ALA A 264 3.68 7.97 -3.56
C ALA A 264 3.88 8.38 -2.09
N GLU A 265 5.04 8.99 -1.77
CA GLU A 265 5.30 9.54 -0.43
C GLU A 265 4.29 10.63 -0.04
N ALA A 266 3.92 11.49 -0.99
CA ALA A 266 2.91 12.52 -0.76
C ALA A 266 1.51 11.94 -0.57
N ALA A 267 1.17 10.85 -1.27
CA ALA A 267 -0.11 10.16 -1.13
C ALA A 267 -0.27 9.54 0.25
N GLU A 268 0.77 8.87 0.78
CA GLU A 268 0.76 8.31 2.14
C GLU A 268 0.54 9.41 3.20
N LEU A 269 1.30 10.51 3.11
CA LEU A 269 1.13 11.65 4.00
C LEU A 269 -0.27 12.27 3.86
N PHE A 270 -0.77 12.40 2.63
CA PHE A 270 -2.11 12.95 2.37
C PHE A 270 -3.20 12.11 3.03
N VAL A 271 -3.15 10.78 2.91
CA VAL A 271 -4.14 9.89 3.53
C VAL A 271 -4.12 10.04 5.05
N ALA A 272 -2.95 10.08 5.67
CA ALA A 272 -2.83 10.24 7.13
C ALA A 272 -3.41 11.59 7.61
N GLU A 273 -3.01 12.69 6.97
CA GLU A 273 -3.44 14.05 7.34
C GLU A 273 -4.92 14.29 7.01
N ALA A 274 -5.42 13.75 5.90
CA ALA A 274 -6.84 13.83 5.54
C ALA A 274 -7.71 13.04 6.51
N CYS A 275 -7.28 11.83 6.90
CA CYS A 275 -7.98 11.06 7.92
C CYS A 275 -7.99 11.79 9.27
N ALA A 276 -6.86 12.39 9.69
CA ALA A 276 -6.79 13.18 10.91
C ALA A 276 -7.74 14.40 10.87
N ALA A 277 -7.73 15.16 9.78
CA ALA A 277 -8.61 16.32 9.59
C ALA A 277 -10.10 15.93 9.61
N LEU A 278 -10.44 14.80 8.99
CA LEU A 278 -11.81 14.29 8.92
C LEU A 278 -12.21 13.47 10.15
N ARG A 279 -11.30 13.28 11.12
CA ARG A 279 -11.47 12.45 12.32
C ARG A 279 -11.85 11.00 12.00
N LEU A 280 -11.22 10.47 10.96
CA LEU A 280 -11.38 9.11 10.51
C LEU A 280 -10.15 8.29 10.90
N ALA A 281 -10.35 6.99 11.14
CA ALA A 281 -9.24 6.08 11.31
C ALA A 281 -8.45 5.96 9.99
N PRO A 282 -7.11 6.09 9.99
CA PRO A 282 -6.29 6.01 8.78
C PRO A 282 -6.30 4.61 8.16
N LEU A 283 -6.47 3.57 8.98
CA LEU A 283 -6.67 2.20 8.53
C LEU A 283 -8.15 1.81 8.65
N SER A 284 -8.63 1.02 7.70
CA SER A 284 -9.87 0.26 7.87
C SER A 284 -9.68 -0.82 8.93
N ALA A 285 -10.76 -1.27 9.58
CA ALA A 285 -10.71 -2.40 10.52
C ALA A 285 -10.00 -3.64 9.94
N LEU A 286 -10.31 -4.01 8.68
CA LEU A 286 -9.66 -5.15 8.01
C LEU A 286 -8.14 -4.98 7.87
N ALA A 287 -7.70 -3.84 7.34
CA ALA A 287 -6.27 -3.54 7.20
C ALA A 287 -5.53 -3.49 8.56
N GLY A 288 -6.16 -2.92 9.58
CA GLY A 288 -5.63 -2.91 10.95
C GLY A 288 -5.46 -4.32 11.49
N ALA A 289 -6.51 -5.14 11.42
CA ALA A 289 -6.49 -6.53 11.87
C ALA A 289 -5.46 -7.38 11.10
N ALA A 290 -5.35 -7.22 9.78
CA ALA A 290 -4.37 -7.93 8.96
C ALA A 290 -2.93 -7.54 9.34
N ARG A 291 -2.65 -6.25 9.54
CA ARG A 291 -1.33 -5.76 9.98
C ARG A 291 -0.99 -6.26 11.38
N ALA A 292 -1.94 -6.23 12.31
CA ALA A 292 -1.75 -6.76 13.65
C ALA A 292 -1.46 -8.27 13.61
N GLY A 293 -2.27 -9.04 12.88
CA GLY A 293 -2.08 -10.47 12.67
C GLY A 293 -0.71 -10.80 12.08
N ALA A 294 -0.23 -10.02 11.09
CA ALA A 294 1.10 -10.21 10.50
C ALA A 294 2.25 -10.01 11.51
N ARG A 295 2.04 -9.24 12.58
CA ARG A 295 3.02 -9.09 13.69
C ARG A 295 2.88 -10.20 14.74
N VAL A 296 1.65 -10.58 15.05
CA VAL A 296 1.33 -11.54 16.13
C VAL A 296 1.64 -12.98 15.71
N LEU A 297 1.27 -13.38 14.49
CA LEU A 297 1.37 -14.77 14.03
C LEU A 297 2.80 -15.36 14.07
N PRO A 298 3.86 -14.65 13.65
CA PRO A 298 5.24 -15.12 13.80
C PRO A 298 5.60 -15.43 15.26
N ALA A 299 5.26 -14.52 16.17
CA ALA A 299 5.56 -14.71 17.59
C ALA A 299 4.76 -15.88 18.20
N LEU A 300 3.49 -16.06 17.82
CA LEU A 300 2.71 -17.24 18.21
C LEU A 300 3.32 -18.54 17.67
N HIS A 301 3.79 -18.54 16.43
CA HIS A 301 4.45 -19.71 15.83
C HIS A 301 5.71 -20.11 16.60
N ASP A 302 6.54 -19.15 16.99
CA ASP A 302 7.79 -19.40 17.73
C ASP A 302 7.55 -20.03 19.09
N ILE A 303 6.46 -19.65 19.77
CA ILE A 303 6.13 -20.20 21.08
C ILE A 303 5.21 -21.42 21.03
N ARG A 304 4.69 -21.81 19.85
CA ARG A 304 3.76 -22.94 19.66
C ARG A 304 4.14 -24.22 20.41
N SER A 305 5.41 -24.59 20.39
CA SER A 305 5.90 -25.80 21.09
C SER A 305 5.79 -25.71 22.61
N LYS A 306 5.81 -24.49 23.17
CA LYS A 306 5.57 -24.19 24.58
C LYS A 306 4.07 -24.08 24.87
N MET A 307 3.28 -23.65 23.87
CA MET A 307 1.83 -23.50 23.96
C MET A 307 1.08 -24.83 24.13
N SER A 308 1.65 -25.95 23.68
CA SER A 308 1.06 -27.27 23.85
C SER A 308 1.25 -27.88 25.25
N HIS A 309 1.95 -27.20 26.15
CA HIS A 309 2.16 -27.71 27.51
C HIS A 309 0.87 -27.55 28.35
N PRO A 310 0.39 -28.59 29.05
CA PRO A 310 -0.91 -28.55 29.76
C PRO A 310 -1.06 -27.40 30.77
N HIS A 311 0.02 -27.06 31.48
CA HIS A 311 0.05 -25.94 32.43
C HIS A 311 -0.09 -24.56 31.77
N VAL A 312 0.29 -24.46 30.49
CA VAL A 312 0.22 -23.22 29.72
C VAL A 312 -1.17 -23.07 29.09
N ILE A 313 -1.74 -24.16 28.57
CA ILE A 313 -3.14 -24.21 28.11
C ILE A 313 -4.12 -23.84 29.22
N ALA A 314 -3.90 -24.32 30.45
CA ALA A 314 -4.78 -24.04 31.60
C ALA A 314 -4.66 -22.60 32.14
N ALA A 315 -3.61 -21.86 31.77
CA ALA A 315 -3.36 -20.50 32.22
C ALA A 315 -3.89 -19.43 31.26
N TRP A 316 -4.43 -19.82 30.10
CA TRP A 316 -4.90 -18.90 29.08
C TRP A 316 -6.41 -18.81 29.03
N ALA A 317 -6.89 -17.57 29.11
CA ALA A 317 -8.26 -17.25 28.73
C ALA A 317 -8.37 -17.26 27.19
N GLU A 318 -9.54 -17.62 26.66
CA GLU A 318 -9.77 -17.68 25.20
C GLU A 318 -9.62 -16.31 24.51
N ASP A 319 -9.63 -15.21 25.26
CA ASP A 319 -9.71 -13.84 24.75
C ASP A 319 -8.41 -13.02 24.83
N GLU A 320 -7.28 -13.58 25.31
CA GLU A 320 -6.02 -12.84 25.46
C GLU A 320 -4.80 -13.53 24.84
N LEU A 321 -3.86 -12.72 24.33
CA LEU A 321 -2.58 -13.23 23.83
C LEU A 321 -1.63 -13.55 25.01
N PRO A 322 -0.80 -14.60 24.90
CA PRO A 322 0.11 -15.03 25.97
C PRO A 322 1.35 -14.13 26.15
N PHE A 323 1.48 -13.09 25.34
CA PHE A 323 2.54 -12.09 25.41
C PHE A 323 2.00 -10.76 24.89
N GLU A 324 2.61 -9.67 25.35
CA GLU A 324 2.33 -8.33 24.82
C GLU A 324 2.94 -8.18 23.42
N VAL A 325 2.17 -7.63 22.49
CA VAL A 325 2.61 -7.35 21.12
C VAL A 325 2.58 -5.86 20.89
N ASP A 326 3.75 -5.29 20.59
CA ASP A 326 3.82 -3.91 20.15
C ASP A 326 3.35 -3.80 18.69
N LEU A 327 2.11 -3.33 18.54
CA LEU A 327 1.52 -3.03 17.24
C LEU A 327 2.12 -1.74 16.62
N GLY A 328 2.81 -0.91 17.40
CA GLY A 328 3.35 0.37 16.99
C GLY A 328 2.28 1.40 16.60
N ASP A 329 2.71 2.62 16.31
CA ASP A 329 1.83 3.76 15.97
C ASP A 329 0.94 3.50 14.74
N GLU A 330 1.41 2.62 13.85
CA GLU A 330 0.79 2.22 12.58
C GLU A 330 -0.06 0.94 12.67
N GLY A 331 -0.03 0.23 13.80
CA GLY A 331 -0.62 -1.11 13.91
C GLY A 331 -2.11 -1.15 14.24
N GLY A 332 -2.79 0.00 14.19
CA GLY A 332 -4.23 0.05 14.43
C GLY A 332 -4.63 -0.21 15.88
N GLY A 333 -3.73 0.08 16.84
CA GLY A 333 -3.97 -0.07 18.28
C GLY A 333 -4.97 0.95 18.86
N TYR A 334 -6.07 1.20 18.18
CA TYR A 334 -7.19 1.99 18.68
C TYR A 334 -8.09 1.08 19.51
N HIS A 335 -7.59 0.64 20.66
CA HIS A 335 -8.43 -0.03 21.63
C HIS A 335 -9.04 1.08 22.47
N SER A 336 -10.31 1.38 22.20
CA SER A 336 -11.04 2.32 23.03
C SER A 336 -11.41 1.62 24.35
N VAL A 337 -10.41 1.45 25.22
CA VAL A 337 -10.53 0.82 26.54
C VAL A 337 -11.09 1.83 27.52
N PHE A 338 -12.25 1.52 28.10
CA PHE A 338 -12.80 2.30 29.19
C PHE A 338 -12.53 1.61 30.53
N ALA A 339 -11.68 2.23 31.35
CA ALA A 339 -11.59 1.89 32.75
C ALA A 339 -12.62 2.71 33.53
N CYS A 340 -13.54 2.03 34.20
CA CYS A 340 -14.50 2.69 35.07
C CYS A 340 -13.77 3.43 36.19
N PRO A 341 -13.90 4.76 36.30
CA PRO A 341 -13.15 5.51 37.30
C PRO A 341 -13.69 5.32 38.73
N ILE A 342 -14.91 4.77 38.88
CA ILE A 342 -15.53 4.47 40.17
C ILE A 342 -15.13 3.09 40.68
N LEU A 343 -15.23 2.07 39.84
CA LEU A 343 -14.88 0.68 40.21
C LEU A 343 -13.42 0.36 39.97
N ARG A 344 -12.68 1.21 39.24
CA ARG A 344 -11.28 1.00 38.82
C ARG A 344 -11.10 -0.33 38.09
N GLN A 345 -12.07 -0.68 37.27
CA GLN A 345 -12.13 -1.92 36.49
C GLN A 345 -12.36 -1.58 35.02
N GLN A 346 -11.72 -2.33 34.13
CA GLN A 346 -11.96 -2.24 32.70
C GLN A 346 -13.39 -2.70 32.39
N ALA A 347 -14.05 -2.00 31.46
CA ALA A 347 -15.36 -2.38 30.98
C ALA A 347 -15.31 -3.67 30.15
N SER A 348 -16.42 -4.39 30.16
CA SER A 348 -16.64 -5.60 29.37
C SER A 348 -18.04 -5.58 28.76
N ASP A 349 -18.39 -6.57 27.94
CA ASP A 349 -19.74 -6.68 27.37
C ASP A 349 -20.82 -6.82 28.45
N GLN A 350 -20.48 -7.46 29.56
CA GLN A 350 -21.35 -7.62 30.73
C GLN A 350 -21.42 -6.32 31.56
N ASN A 351 -20.30 -5.58 31.63
CA ASN A 351 -20.19 -4.31 32.37
C ASN A 351 -19.71 -3.14 31.49
N PRO A 352 -20.50 -2.69 30.51
CA PRO A 352 -20.03 -1.72 29.53
C PRO A 352 -20.08 -0.28 30.06
N PRO A 353 -19.45 0.65 29.34
CA PRO A 353 -19.52 2.07 29.65
C PRO A 353 -20.91 2.64 29.38
N MET A 354 -21.41 3.39 30.37
CA MET A 354 -22.70 4.05 30.38
C MET A 354 -22.49 5.56 30.49
N ARG A 355 -22.95 6.31 29.49
CA ARG A 355 -22.95 7.77 29.47
C ARG A 355 -24.19 8.31 30.19
N LEU A 356 -23.94 9.18 31.16
CA LEU A 356 -24.95 9.95 31.89
C LEU A 356 -25.42 11.15 31.05
N LEU A 357 -26.56 11.76 31.40
CA LEU A 357 -27.10 12.96 30.74
C LEU A 357 -26.13 14.15 30.79
N CYS A 358 -25.31 14.25 31.85
CA CYS A 358 -24.26 15.25 31.97
C CYS A 358 -23.04 15.00 31.06
N GLY A 359 -23.00 13.87 30.34
CA GLY A 359 -21.89 13.49 29.47
C GLY A 359 -20.78 12.66 30.14
N HIS A 360 -20.73 12.60 31.47
CA HIS A 360 -19.79 11.72 32.18
C HIS A 360 -20.11 10.24 31.92
N VAL A 361 -19.07 9.40 31.95
CA VAL A 361 -19.17 7.97 31.69
C VAL A 361 -18.76 7.19 32.93
N ILE A 362 -19.56 6.19 33.30
CA ILE A 362 -19.28 5.21 34.36
C ILE A 362 -19.66 3.81 33.86
N SER A 363 -19.26 2.72 34.50
CA SER A 363 -19.69 1.39 34.05
C SER A 363 -21.13 1.08 34.49
N ARG A 364 -21.77 0.10 33.85
CA ARG A 364 -23.11 -0.39 34.21
C ARG A 364 -23.21 -0.83 35.68
N ASP A 365 -22.21 -1.53 36.19
CA ASP A 365 -22.18 -1.93 37.60
C ASP A 365 -22.03 -0.73 38.53
N ALA A 366 -21.19 0.25 38.17
CA ALA A 366 -21.04 1.48 38.94
C ALA A 366 -22.36 2.25 38.98
N LEU A 367 -23.05 2.33 37.84
CA LEU A 367 -24.36 2.94 37.71
C LEU A 367 -25.39 2.24 38.61
N ASN A 368 -25.43 0.91 38.59
CA ASN A 368 -26.35 0.13 39.42
C ASN A 368 -26.04 0.26 40.92
N LYS A 369 -24.76 0.36 41.31
CA LYS A 369 -24.35 0.55 42.70
C LYS A 369 -24.65 1.97 43.23
N LEU A 370 -24.55 2.98 42.37
CA LEU A 370 -24.81 4.38 42.72
C LEU A 370 -26.30 4.74 42.62
N ALA A 371 -27.09 3.97 41.88
CA ALA A 371 -28.53 4.13 41.79
C ALA A 371 -29.18 3.81 43.13
N THR A 372 -29.85 4.81 43.72
CA THR A 372 -30.67 4.64 44.92
C THR A 372 -32.13 4.79 44.51
N ALA A 373 -32.85 3.67 44.45
CA ALA A 373 -34.20 3.59 43.89
C ALA A 373 -34.26 4.14 42.44
N ALA A 374 -35.05 5.19 42.19
CA ALA A 374 -35.25 5.77 40.86
C ALA A 374 -34.28 6.91 40.52
N LYS A 375 -33.30 7.21 41.38
CA LYS A 375 -32.38 8.34 41.20
C LYS A 375 -30.92 7.92 41.27
N LEU A 376 -30.12 8.53 40.41
CA LEU A 376 -28.67 8.40 40.32
C LEU A 376 -28.06 9.80 40.37
N LYS A 377 -27.08 10.00 41.26
CA LYS A 377 -26.25 11.21 41.28
C LYS A 377 -24.97 10.95 40.51
N CYS A 378 -24.61 11.87 39.62
CA CYS A 378 -23.31 11.80 38.98
C CYS A 378 -22.19 12.00 40.03
N PRO A 379 -21.17 11.14 40.08
CA PRO A 379 -20.06 11.29 41.03
C PRO A 379 -19.13 12.47 40.70
N TYR A 380 -19.22 13.03 39.49
CA TYR A 380 -18.37 14.11 38.99
C TYR A 380 -19.05 15.49 38.96
N CYS A 381 -20.38 15.55 39.08
CA CYS A 381 -21.12 16.80 38.94
C CYS A 381 -22.45 16.75 39.70
N PRO A 382 -23.12 17.89 39.98
CA PRO A 382 -24.34 17.90 40.79
C PRO A 382 -25.59 17.38 40.07
N MET A 383 -25.49 16.93 38.81
CA MET A 383 -26.64 16.47 38.04
C MET A 383 -27.20 15.15 38.60
N GLU A 384 -28.53 15.11 38.76
CA GLU A 384 -29.29 13.90 39.11
C GLU A 384 -30.06 13.42 37.87
N GLN A 385 -30.21 12.11 37.73
CA GLN A 385 -30.97 11.49 36.64
C GLN A 385 -31.59 10.17 37.08
N SER A 386 -32.48 9.62 36.25
CA SER A 386 -32.89 8.22 36.36
C SER A 386 -31.79 7.30 35.83
N PRO A 387 -31.53 6.14 36.47
CA PRO A 387 -30.62 5.12 35.94
C PRO A 387 -30.99 4.67 34.52
N ALA A 388 -32.29 4.65 34.19
CA ALA A 388 -32.81 4.25 32.88
C ALA A 388 -32.49 5.25 31.75
N GLU A 389 -32.09 6.48 32.07
CA GLU A 389 -31.73 7.50 31.09
C GLU A 389 -30.28 7.39 30.62
N ALA A 390 -29.46 6.61 31.32
CA ALA A 390 -28.09 6.36 30.90
C ALA A 390 -28.07 5.52 29.63
N ARG A 391 -27.22 5.91 28.69
CA ARG A 391 -27.06 5.19 27.43
C ARG A 391 -25.72 4.49 27.40
N GLN A 392 -25.72 3.22 27.02
CA GLN A 392 -24.50 2.51 26.68
C GLN A 392 -23.82 3.25 25.53
N ILE A 393 -22.52 3.48 25.66
CA ILE A 393 -21.70 4.00 24.57
C ILE A 393 -20.79 2.90 24.06
N PHE A 394 -20.57 2.94 22.75
CA PHE A 394 -19.61 2.09 22.07
C PHE A 394 -18.43 2.95 21.70
N PHE A 395 -17.28 2.39 21.97
CA PHE A 395 -15.98 3.00 21.85
C PHE A 395 -15.41 2.44 20.54
N SER A 396 -15.30 3.30 19.53
CA SER A 396 -14.83 2.92 18.17
C SER A 396 -13.32 2.88 18.08
#